data_AF-A0A7J8N8N8-F1
#
_entry.id   AF-A0A7J8N8N8-F1
#
_cell.length_a   1.000
_cell.length_b   1.000
_cell.length_c   1.000
_cell.angle_alpha   90.00
_cell.angle_beta   90.00
_cell.angle_gamma   90.00
#
_symmetry.space_group_name_H-M   'P 1'
#
loop_
_entity.id
_entity.type
_entity.pdbx_description
1 polymer ?
#
loop_
_entity_poly.entity_id
_entity_poly.type
_entity_poly.pdbx_seq_one_letter_code
_entity_poly.pdbx_strand_id
1 'polypeptide(L)'
;MQLLKEMGVDAYRISIAWSRIFPSELANFTCTHSFCHDLPQALEDKYGGWLDGHIRKDFALFTETCFEKFGDRVKHWITFNEPHTFAIQGYYKGNHAPGHRSSVLSKVGDPTTEPYIVAQYAIQSHATAADIYRRNYKPLPYHEELIKLLFFCDFIVGVDDTNNITPIEDALKDWLRTKYHTEYLTNLLAAI
;
A
#
# COMPACT_ATOMS: atom_id res chain seq x y z
N MET A 1 -11.91 15.35 17.14
CA MET A 1 -13.38 15.25 16.97
C MET A 1 -14.06 16.61 16.95
N GLN A 2 -13.78 17.52 17.88
CA GLN A 2 -14.37 18.86 17.89
C GLN A 2 -14.17 19.62 16.56
N LEU A 3 -12.94 19.65 16.04
CA LEU A 3 -12.64 20.27 14.75
C LEU A 3 -13.45 19.69 13.57
N LEU A 4 -13.59 18.36 13.50
CA LEU A 4 -14.37 17.71 12.44
C LEU A 4 -15.86 18.10 12.51
N LYS A 5 -16.40 18.22 13.73
CA LYS A 5 -17.76 18.68 13.97
C LYS A 5 -17.94 20.15 13.59
N GLU A 6 -16.96 21.00 13.88
CA GLU A 6 -16.95 22.41 13.51
C GLU A 6 -16.82 22.60 11.99
N MET A 7 -16.08 21.74 11.30
CA MET A 7 -15.96 21.72 9.84
C MET A 7 -17.20 21.17 9.13
N GLY A 8 -18.16 20.59 9.87
CA GLY A 8 -19.37 20.01 9.30
C GLY A 8 -19.12 18.83 8.37
N VAL A 9 -18.05 18.04 8.60
CA VAL A 9 -17.77 16.85 7.77
C VAL A 9 -18.55 15.63 8.26
N ASP A 10 -19.12 14.89 7.32
CA ASP A 10 -19.92 13.69 7.61
C ASP A 10 -19.09 12.40 7.66
N ALA A 11 -17.84 12.44 7.20
CA ALA A 11 -16.93 11.31 7.16
C ALA A 11 -15.49 11.73 7.46
N TYR A 12 -14.73 10.81 8.05
CA TYR A 12 -13.29 10.97 8.25
C TYR A 12 -12.59 9.65 7.98
N ARG A 13 -11.35 9.73 7.52
CA ARG A 13 -10.48 8.58 7.26
C ARG A 13 -9.33 8.60 8.25
N ILE A 14 -9.13 7.48 8.94
CA ILE A 14 -7.99 7.25 9.83
C ILE A 14 -7.40 5.86 9.57
N SER A 15 -6.12 5.69 9.85
CA SER A 15 -5.44 4.40 9.81
C SER A 15 -5.41 3.77 11.21
N ILE A 16 -5.46 2.44 11.27
CA ILE A 16 -5.24 1.68 12.51
C ILE A 16 -3.78 1.24 12.51
N ALA A 17 -3.01 1.69 13.50
CA ALA A 17 -1.61 1.32 13.62
C ALA A 17 -1.48 -0.15 14.07
N TRP A 18 -0.93 -1.02 13.22
CA TRP A 18 -0.77 -2.45 13.48
C TRP A 18 0.02 -2.70 14.77
N SER A 19 1.15 -2.02 14.93
CA SER A 19 2.00 -2.10 16.12
C SER A 19 1.30 -1.74 17.45
N ARG A 20 0.18 -1.01 17.42
CA ARG A 20 -0.63 -0.74 18.62
C ARG A 20 -1.60 -1.86 18.97
N ILE A 21 -2.03 -2.65 17.98
CA ILE A 21 -2.88 -3.83 18.19
C ILE A 21 -2.03 -5.03 18.60
N PHE A 22 -0.85 -5.19 17.99
CA PHE A 22 0.11 -6.28 18.27
C PHE A 22 1.46 -5.72 18.72
N PRO A 23 1.59 -5.28 19.99
CA PRO A 23 2.83 -4.66 20.48
C PRO A 23 3.95 -5.67 20.77
N SER A 24 3.64 -6.96 20.95
CA SER A 24 4.65 -8.01 21.20
C SER A 24 5.50 -8.36 19.98
N GLU A 25 5.16 -7.80 18.82
CA GLU A 25 5.96 -7.79 17.59
C GLU A 25 6.81 -6.51 17.49
N LEU A 26 7.28 -5.97 18.62
CA LEU A 26 8.22 -4.83 18.66
C LEU A 26 9.50 -5.23 19.38
N ALA A 27 10.61 -5.19 18.66
CA ALA A 27 11.89 -4.83 19.26
C ALA A 27 11.97 -3.29 19.32
N ASN A 28 11.55 -2.71 20.45
CA ASN A 28 11.94 -1.40 21.00
C ASN A 28 12.39 -0.23 20.08
N PHE A 29 11.76 0.03 18.93
CA PHE A 29 11.98 1.29 18.20
C PHE A 29 10.68 1.88 17.65
N THR A 30 10.28 3.03 18.21
CA THR A 30 9.17 3.86 17.75
C THR A 30 9.63 4.64 16.51
N CYS A 31 9.07 4.35 15.33
CA CYS A 31 9.33 5.14 14.13
C CYS A 31 8.54 6.46 14.18
N THR A 32 9.24 7.57 14.45
CA THR A 32 8.67 8.91 14.71
C THR A 32 8.68 9.83 13.48
N HIS A 33 8.11 9.41 12.34
CA HIS A 33 7.74 10.33 11.26
C HIS A 33 6.58 9.79 10.42
N SER A 34 5.71 10.71 9.97
CA SER A 34 4.37 10.52 9.41
C SER A 34 4.24 9.74 8.09
N PHE A 35 5.17 8.84 7.76
CA PHE A 35 5.07 7.88 6.66
C PHE A 35 5.58 6.49 7.08
N CYS A 36 5.27 6.07 8.30
CA CYS A 36 5.39 4.67 8.69
C CYS A 36 4.27 3.91 7.97
N HIS A 37 4.61 3.20 6.90
CA HIS A 37 3.81 2.05 6.51
C HIS A 37 3.90 1.09 7.70
N ASP A 38 2.84 1.06 8.53
CA ASP A 38 2.76 0.64 9.94
C ASP A 38 3.18 -0.81 10.28
N LEU A 39 4.07 -1.43 9.50
CA LEU A 39 4.63 -2.74 9.77
C LEU A 39 5.31 -2.76 11.16
N PRO A 40 4.93 -3.66 12.06
CA PRO A 40 5.64 -3.85 13.33
C PRO A 40 7.12 -4.18 13.07
N GLN A 41 8.03 -3.46 13.74
CA GLN A 41 9.47 -3.62 13.54
C GLN A 41 9.95 -5.06 13.78
N ALA A 42 9.35 -5.82 14.71
CA ALA A 42 9.80 -7.21 14.90
C ALA A 42 9.43 -8.12 13.72
N LEU A 43 8.45 -7.80 12.88
CA LEU A 43 8.21 -8.57 11.66
C LEU A 43 9.31 -8.31 10.61
N GLU A 44 9.78 -7.06 10.53
CA GLU A 44 10.97 -6.71 9.77
C GLU A 44 12.20 -7.46 10.30
N ASP A 45 12.44 -7.43 11.61
CA ASP A 45 13.61 -8.09 12.22
C ASP A 45 13.55 -9.63 12.15
N LYS A 46 12.34 -10.20 12.21
CA LYS A 46 12.14 -11.66 12.27
C LYS A 46 12.32 -12.33 10.91
N TYR A 47 11.85 -11.73 9.84
CA TYR A 47 11.88 -12.35 8.51
C TYR A 47 12.02 -11.37 7.34
N GLY A 48 12.25 -10.08 7.58
CA GLY A 48 12.35 -9.06 6.52
C GLY A 48 11.00 -8.51 6.04
N GLY A 49 9.96 -8.61 6.88
CA GLY A 49 8.71 -7.89 6.66
C GLY A 49 8.04 -8.21 5.33
N TRP A 50 7.85 -7.19 4.49
CA TRP A 50 7.16 -7.34 3.22
C TRP A 50 7.95 -8.11 2.14
N LEU A 51 9.17 -8.55 2.45
CA LEU A 51 9.96 -9.41 1.56
C LEU A 51 9.73 -10.91 1.78
N ASP A 52 8.99 -11.28 2.82
CA ASP A 52 8.71 -12.68 3.14
C ASP A 52 7.21 -13.00 3.08
N GLY A 53 6.88 -14.16 2.49
CA GLY A 53 5.49 -14.59 2.31
C GLY A 53 4.71 -14.87 3.59
N HIS A 54 5.37 -14.96 4.75
CA HIS A 54 4.72 -15.03 6.07
C HIS A 54 3.90 -13.79 6.37
N ILE A 55 4.28 -12.61 5.84
CA ILE A 55 3.58 -11.34 6.09
C ILE A 55 2.09 -11.40 5.75
N ARG A 56 1.71 -12.23 4.77
CA ARG A 56 0.31 -12.42 4.37
C ARG A 56 -0.54 -13.00 5.50
N LYS A 57 0.02 -13.93 6.28
CA LYS A 57 -0.67 -14.57 7.40
C LYS A 57 -0.81 -13.60 8.56
N ASP A 58 0.26 -12.86 8.87
CA ASP A 58 0.24 -11.89 9.97
C ASP A 58 -0.69 -10.70 9.62
N PHE A 59 -0.72 -10.26 8.35
CA PHE A 59 -1.67 -9.24 7.89
C PHE A 59 -3.13 -9.73 7.91
N ALA A 60 -3.36 -11.00 7.57
CA ALA A 60 -4.69 -11.61 7.69
C ALA A 60 -5.18 -11.61 9.14
N LEU A 61 -4.33 -12.01 10.09
CA LEU A 61 -4.65 -11.95 11.52
C LEU A 61 -4.93 -10.52 12.00
N PHE A 62 -4.12 -9.55 11.55
CA PHE A 62 -4.32 -8.14 11.86
C PHE A 62 -5.67 -7.61 11.36
N THR A 63 -5.98 -7.87 10.09
CA THR A 63 -7.24 -7.40 9.47
C THR A 63 -8.46 -8.09 10.07
N GLU A 64 -8.41 -9.40 10.32
CA GLU A 64 -9.48 -10.14 10.99
C GLU A 64 -9.77 -9.58 12.39
N THR A 65 -8.71 -9.31 13.17
CA THR A 65 -8.85 -8.69 14.50
C THR A 65 -9.50 -7.30 14.40
N CYS A 66 -9.12 -6.49 13.41
CA CYS A 66 -9.74 -5.19 13.19
C CYS A 66 -11.23 -5.32 12.84
N PHE A 67 -11.60 -6.27 11.96
CA PHE A 67 -12.99 -6.51 11.59
C PHE A 67 -13.81 -6.99 12.79
N GLU A 68 -13.27 -7.89 13.61
CA GLU A 68 -13.92 -8.39 14.81
C GLU A 68 -14.18 -7.27 15.83
N LYS A 69 -13.18 -6.42 16.10
CA LYS A 69 -13.26 -5.41 17.17
C LYS A 69 -13.98 -4.12 16.75
N PHE A 70 -13.95 -3.76 15.48
CA PHE A 70 -14.48 -2.47 15.00
C PHE A 70 -15.54 -2.58 13.91
N GLY A 71 -15.77 -3.77 13.34
CA GLY A 71 -16.75 -3.97 12.25
C GLY A 71 -18.20 -3.70 12.63
N ASP A 72 -18.51 -3.65 13.93
CA ASP A 72 -19.81 -3.24 14.46
C ASP A 72 -20.14 -1.78 14.06
N ARG A 73 -19.14 -0.90 14.05
CA ARG A 73 -19.26 0.55 13.75
C ARG A 73 -18.64 0.95 12.42
N VAL A 74 -17.52 0.34 12.04
CA VAL A 74 -16.78 0.67 10.81
C VAL A 74 -17.32 -0.15 9.65
N LYS A 75 -17.92 0.53 8.66
CA LYS A 75 -18.51 -0.11 7.48
C LYS A 75 -17.66 0.00 6.22
N HIS A 76 -16.72 0.95 6.17
CA HIS A 76 -15.83 1.15 5.03
C HIS A 76 -14.39 0.90 5.45
N TRP A 77 -13.72 0.03 4.71
CA TRP A 77 -12.38 -0.46 4.99
C TRP A 77 -11.46 -0.19 3.80
N ILE A 78 -10.24 0.22 4.11
CA ILE A 78 -9.14 0.35 3.15
C ILE A 78 -8.00 -0.50 3.71
N THR A 79 -7.53 -1.49 2.95
CA THR A 79 -6.48 -2.40 3.44
C THR A 79 -5.09 -1.80 3.31
N PHE A 80 -4.78 -1.17 2.16
CA PHE A 80 -3.52 -0.48 1.95
C PHE A 80 -3.75 0.94 1.46
N ASN A 81 -2.90 1.84 1.97
CA ASN A 81 -2.67 3.15 1.42
C ASN A 81 -1.47 3.09 0.49
N GLU A 82 -1.70 3.30 -0.80
CA GLU A 82 -0.65 3.52 -1.81
C GLU A 82 0.38 2.39 -1.89
N PRO A 83 -0.03 1.17 -2.29
CA PRO A 83 0.85 0.00 -2.36
C PRO A 83 2.07 0.25 -3.28
N HIS A 84 1.90 1.04 -4.35
CA HIS A 84 2.99 1.43 -5.22
C HIS A 84 4.02 2.33 -4.50
N THR A 85 3.55 3.37 -3.81
CA THR A 85 4.42 4.33 -3.13
C THR A 85 5.30 3.64 -2.10
N PHE A 86 4.76 2.73 -1.28
CA PHE A 86 5.59 2.07 -0.27
C PHE A 86 6.60 1.09 -0.86
N ALA A 87 6.24 0.34 -1.91
CA ALA A 87 7.17 -0.54 -2.60
C ALA A 87 8.33 0.25 -3.21
N ILE A 88 8.04 1.33 -3.93
CA ILE A 88 9.08 2.14 -4.58
C ILE A 88 9.90 2.94 -3.56
N GLN A 89 9.27 3.62 -2.61
CA GLN A 89 10.00 4.49 -1.68
C GLN A 89 10.73 3.67 -0.61
N GLY A 90 10.22 2.51 -0.22
CA GLY A 90 10.82 1.63 0.79
C GLY A 90 11.88 0.67 0.24
N TYR A 91 11.68 0.14 -0.99
CA TYR A 91 12.46 -0.98 -1.53
C TYR A 91 13.15 -0.71 -2.88
N TYR A 92 12.88 0.42 -3.52
CA TYR A 92 13.62 0.87 -4.72
C TYR A 92 14.52 2.06 -4.42
N LYS A 93 13.94 3.17 -3.94
CA LYS A 93 14.69 4.41 -3.64
C LYS A 93 15.31 4.41 -2.23
N GLY A 94 14.74 3.64 -1.30
CA GLY A 94 15.14 3.63 0.11
C GLY A 94 14.96 4.97 0.82
N ASN A 95 13.99 5.77 0.41
CA ASN A 95 13.65 7.06 1.04
C ASN A 95 12.73 6.89 2.24
N HIS A 96 11.92 5.83 2.25
CA HIS A 96 11.05 5.45 3.37
C HIS A 96 11.60 4.18 4.03
N ALA A 97 11.17 3.88 5.25
CA ALA A 97 11.45 2.59 5.88
C ALA A 97 10.97 1.42 4.98
N PRO A 98 11.70 0.29 4.93
CA PRO A 98 12.92 -0.01 5.69
C PRO A 98 14.21 0.62 5.14
N GLY A 99 14.13 1.34 4.02
CA GLY A 99 15.28 2.07 3.46
C GLY A 99 16.15 1.19 2.55
N HIS A 100 15.58 0.13 2.00
CA HIS A 100 16.25 -0.77 1.07
C HIS A 100 16.55 -0.03 -0.25
N ARG A 101 17.83 -0.03 -0.61
CA ARG A 101 18.37 0.59 -1.83
C ARG A 101 19.72 0.00 -2.18
N SER A 102 19.97 -0.18 -3.47
CA SER A 102 21.32 -0.46 -3.95
C SER A 102 22.04 0.85 -4.28
N SER A 103 23.05 1.19 -3.48
CA SER A 103 23.86 2.40 -3.67
C SER A 103 25.27 2.23 -3.13
N VAL A 104 26.16 3.17 -3.43
CA VAL A 104 27.54 3.16 -2.90
C VAL A 104 27.57 3.18 -1.35
N LEU A 105 26.56 3.79 -0.72
CA LEU A 105 26.50 4.01 0.74
C LEU A 105 25.72 2.94 1.50
N SER A 106 24.85 2.19 0.82
CA SER A 106 24.09 1.08 1.39
C SER A 106 23.91 0.03 0.31
N LYS A 107 24.33 -1.20 0.61
CA LYS A 107 24.16 -2.39 -0.26
C LYS A 107 23.02 -3.29 0.21
N VAL A 108 22.16 -2.78 1.10
CA VAL A 108 21.00 -3.52 1.60
C VAL A 108 19.83 -3.22 0.68
N GLY A 109 19.33 -4.26 0.01
CA GLY A 109 18.22 -4.15 -0.93
C GLY A 109 18.61 -4.46 -2.38
N ASP A 110 17.75 -5.19 -3.09
CA ASP A 110 17.80 -5.36 -4.54
C ASP A 110 16.64 -4.61 -5.24
N PRO A 111 16.88 -3.41 -5.80
CA PRO A 111 15.85 -2.62 -6.46
C PRO A 111 15.29 -3.27 -7.74
N THR A 112 15.93 -4.32 -8.25
CA THR A 112 15.46 -5.04 -9.45
C THR A 112 14.43 -6.12 -9.13
N THR A 113 14.29 -6.53 -7.86
CA THR A 113 13.42 -7.64 -7.45
C THR A 113 12.51 -7.29 -6.28
N GLU A 114 13.03 -6.60 -5.25
CA GLU A 114 12.32 -6.35 -4.01
C GLU A 114 11.00 -5.58 -4.15
N PRO A 115 10.91 -4.49 -4.96
CA PRO A 115 9.66 -3.76 -5.13
C PRO A 115 8.53 -4.65 -5.68
N TYR A 116 8.87 -5.64 -6.51
CA TYR A 116 7.92 -6.57 -7.12
C TYR A 116 7.42 -7.61 -6.11
N ILE A 117 8.34 -8.17 -5.32
CA ILE A 117 8.00 -9.11 -4.23
C ILE A 117 7.05 -8.43 -3.24
N VAL A 118 7.39 -7.21 -2.83
CA VAL A 118 6.60 -6.41 -1.90
C VAL A 118 5.21 -6.08 -2.47
N ALA A 119 5.14 -5.65 -3.74
CA ALA A 119 3.88 -5.38 -4.40
C ALA A 119 2.99 -6.65 -4.49
N GLN A 120 3.59 -7.79 -4.86
CA GLN A 120 2.89 -9.07 -4.95
C GLN A 120 2.29 -9.48 -3.60
N TYR A 121 3.07 -9.43 -2.52
CA TYR A 121 2.58 -9.79 -1.19
C TYR A 121 1.55 -8.79 -0.65
N ALA A 122 1.64 -7.51 -0.98
CA ALA A 122 0.59 -6.54 -0.66
C ALA A 122 -0.73 -6.87 -1.38
N ILE A 123 -0.67 -7.19 -2.68
CA ILE A 123 -1.86 -7.57 -3.46
C ILE A 123 -2.49 -8.85 -2.90
N GLN A 124 -1.69 -9.87 -2.62
CA GLN A 124 -2.19 -11.14 -2.06
C GLN A 124 -2.74 -10.96 -0.64
N SER A 125 -2.12 -10.10 0.17
CA SER A 125 -2.61 -9.73 1.50
C SER A 125 -3.94 -8.99 1.43
N HIS A 126 -4.10 -8.07 0.46
CA HIS A 126 -5.37 -7.38 0.20
C HIS A 126 -6.46 -8.38 -0.18
N ALA A 127 -6.17 -9.27 -1.13
CA ALA A 127 -7.11 -10.29 -1.58
C ALA A 127 -7.57 -11.19 -0.42
N THR A 128 -6.64 -11.59 0.44
CA THR A 128 -6.92 -12.39 1.64
C THR A 128 -7.82 -11.64 2.62
N ALA A 129 -7.50 -10.38 2.93
CA ALA A 129 -8.32 -9.56 3.83
C ALA A 129 -9.74 -9.30 3.28
N ALA A 130 -9.85 -9.03 1.97
CA ALA A 130 -11.13 -8.86 1.31
C ALA A 130 -11.98 -10.13 1.36
N ASP A 131 -11.35 -11.29 1.18
CA ASP A 131 -12.01 -12.59 1.27
C ASP A 131 -12.49 -12.91 2.69
N ILE A 132 -11.65 -12.70 3.72
CA ILE A 132 -12.04 -12.85 5.14
C ILE A 132 -13.26 -11.97 5.45
N TYR A 133 -13.23 -10.70 5.05
CA TYR A 133 -14.33 -9.78 5.28
C TYR A 133 -15.63 -10.26 4.62
N ARG A 134 -15.55 -10.70 3.36
CA ARG A 134 -16.71 -11.19 2.60
C ARG A 134 -17.33 -12.44 3.23
N ARG A 135 -16.50 -13.37 3.72
CA ARG A 135 -16.95 -14.64 4.29
C ARG A 135 -17.56 -14.48 5.68
N ASN A 136 -16.93 -13.66 6.52
CA ASN A 136 -17.19 -13.69 7.96
C ASN A 136 -17.90 -12.44 8.49
N TYR A 137 -17.82 -11.29 7.78
CA TYR A 137 -18.22 -9.99 8.34
C TYR A 137 -19.21 -9.20 7.47
N LYS A 138 -19.51 -9.64 6.25
CA LYS A 138 -20.47 -8.98 5.36
C LYS A 138 -21.91 -9.41 5.72
N PRO A 139 -22.80 -8.52 6.21
CA PRO A 139 -24.12 -8.95 6.65
C PRO A 139 -25.22 -8.87 5.59
N LEU A 140 -25.02 -8.17 4.46
CA LEU A 140 -26.15 -7.81 3.58
C LEU A 140 -25.83 -7.81 2.07
N PRO A 141 -26.77 -8.27 1.23
CA PRO A 141 -26.60 -8.46 -0.23
C PRO A 141 -26.44 -7.16 -1.05
N TYR A 142 -26.49 -5.97 -0.46
CA TYR A 142 -26.53 -4.68 -1.19
C TYR A 142 -25.28 -3.78 -1.08
N HIS A 143 -24.21 -4.23 -0.41
CA HIS A 143 -22.99 -3.42 -0.25
C HIS A 143 -21.81 -4.07 -0.98
N GLU A 144 -21.66 -3.82 -2.28
CA GLU A 144 -20.65 -4.53 -3.10
C GLU A 144 -19.20 -4.08 -2.90
N GLU A 145 -18.92 -2.92 -2.27
CA GLU A 145 -17.56 -2.35 -2.28
C GLU A 145 -17.05 -1.78 -0.94
N LEU A 146 -17.09 -2.58 0.13
CA LEU A 146 -16.69 -2.11 1.46
C LEU A 146 -15.18 -2.23 1.76
N ILE A 147 -14.44 -3.06 1.03
CA ILE A 147 -12.98 -3.22 1.17
C ILE A 147 -12.30 -2.70 -0.09
N LYS A 148 -11.48 -1.65 0.05
CA LYS A 148 -10.82 -0.98 -1.07
C LYS A 148 -9.30 -1.01 -0.95
N LEU A 149 -8.64 -0.98 -2.10
CA LEU A 149 -7.22 -0.71 -2.24
C LEU A 149 -7.06 0.74 -2.72
N LEU A 150 -6.37 1.58 -1.97
CA LEU A 150 -6.21 3.00 -2.34
C LEU A 150 -4.91 3.19 -3.11
N PHE A 151 -5.01 3.66 -4.34
CA PHE A 151 -3.86 4.01 -5.17
C PHE A 151 -3.64 5.52 -5.17
N PHE A 152 -2.37 5.92 -5.10
CA PHE A 152 -1.96 7.24 -5.54
C PHE A 152 -1.92 7.19 -7.08
N CYS A 153 -2.70 8.05 -7.72
CA CYS A 153 -2.73 8.13 -9.17
C CYS A 153 -2.21 9.51 -9.58
N ASP A 154 -1.04 9.52 -10.23
CA ASP A 154 -0.56 10.71 -10.93
C ASP A 154 -1.32 10.87 -12.26
N PHE A 155 -1.88 12.05 -12.48
CA PHE A 155 -2.33 12.43 -13.81
C PHE A 155 -1.15 13.01 -14.59
N ILE A 156 -0.50 12.17 -15.41
CA ILE A 156 0.71 12.55 -16.15
C ILE A 156 0.31 13.15 -17.51
N VAL A 157 0.42 14.46 -17.63
CA VAL A 157 0.44 15.15 -18.93
C VAL A 157 1.81 14.86 -19.57
N GLY A 158 1.82 14.40 -20.82
CA GLY A 158 3.06 14.11 -21.53
C GLY A 158 3.93 15.35 -21.57
N VAL A 159 5.16 15.23 -21.09
CA VAL A 159 6.15 16.32 -21.15
C VAL A 159 6.74 16.30 -22.55
N ASP A 160 6.02 16.93 -23.48
CA ASP A 160 6.64 17.50 -24.66
C ASP A 160 6.79 19.01 -24.37
N ASP A 161 8.02 19.51 -24.43
CA ASP A 161 8.48 20.81 -23.90
C ASP A 161 7.97 22.04 -24.69
N THR A 162 6.81 21.95 -25.32
CA THR A 162 6.05 23.12 -25.77
C THR A 162 4.57 22.85 -25.51
N ASN A 163 3.86 23.80 -24.91
CA ASN A 163 2.42 23.74 -24.56
C ASN A 163 1.49 23.58 -25.79
N ASN A 164 1.70 22.58 -26.64
CA ASN A 164 0.80 22.18 -27.71
C ASN A 164 0.12 20.89 -27.28
N ILE A 165 -1.21 20.94 -27.20
CA ILE A 165 -2.06 19.81 -26.88
C ILE A 165 -1.94 18.82 -28.05
N THR A 166 -1.13 17.78 -27.87
CA THR A 166 -1.00 16.71 -28.87
C THR A 166 -2.27 15.85 -28.86
N PRO A 167 -2.90 15.60 -30.02
CA PRO A 167 -4.04 14.69 -30.13
C PRO A 167 -3.73 13.30 -29.56
N ILE A 168 -4.75 12.65 -28.98
CA ILE A 168 -4.60 11.34 -28.32
C ILE A 168 -4.00 10.29 -29.26
N GLU A 169 -4.34 10.29 -30.55
CA GLU A 169 -3.81 9.30 -31.50
C GLU A 169 -2.29 9.41 -31.69
N ASP A 170 -1.73 10.61 -31.52
CA ASP A 170 -0.29 10.86 -31.66
C ASP A 170 0.45 10.68 -30.34
N ALA A 171 -0.19 11.00 -29.21
CA ALA A 171 0.35 10.70 -27.88
C ALA A 171 0.47 9.18 -27.60
N LEU A 172 -0.32 8.36 -28.28
CA LEU A 172 -0.21 6.88 -28.25
C LEU A 172 0.98 6.33 -29.04
N LYS A 173 1.60 7.15 -29.91
CA LYS A 173 2.80 6.79 -30.68
C LYS A 173 4.10 7.22 -30.01
N ASP A 174 4.01 8.04 -28.96
CA ASP A 174 5.16 8.43 -28.16
C ASP A 174 5.71 7.19 -27.45
N TRP A 175 6.91 6.80 -27.86
CA TRP A 175 7.58 5.60 -27.38
C TRP A 175 8.02 5.74 -25.92
N LEU A 176 8.32 6.95 -25.42
CA LEU A 176 8.69 7.18 -24.01
C LEU A 176 7.46 7.03 -23.11
N ARG A 177 6.34 7.62 -23.52
CA ARG A 177 5.04 7.47 -22.86
C ARG A 177 4.56 6.02 -22.90
N THR A 178 4.62 5.39 -24.06
CA THR A 178 4.26 3.97 -24.22
C THR A 178 5.18 3.08 -23.40
N LYS A 179 6.49 3.35 -23.37
CA LYS A 179 7.45 2.60 -22.55
C LYS A 179 7.16 2.76 -21.06
N TYR A 180 6.92 3.96 -20.55
CA TYR A 180 6.61 4.18 -19.14
C TYR A 180 5.28 3.53 -18.72
N HIS A 181 4.22 3.66 -19.54
CA HIS A 181 2.96 2.98 -19.27
C HIS A 181 3.09 1.47 -19.37
N THR A 182 3.85 0.98 -20.35
CA THR A 182 4.11 -0.45 -20.50
C THR A 182 4.97 -0.94 -19.35
N GLU A 183 5.98 -0.22 -18.89
CA GLU A 183 6.77 -0.58 -17.70
C GLU A 183 5.91 -0.53 -16.44
N TYR A 184 5.09 0.50 -16.23
CA TYR A 184 4.16 0.59 -15.09
C TYR A 184 3.13 -0.54 -15.09
N LEU A 185 2.52 -0.83 -16.25
CA LEU A 185 1.54 -1.91 -16.41
C LEU A 185 2.19 -3.28 -16.40
N THR A 186 3.41 -3.44 -16.93
CA THR A 186 4.20 -4.68 -16.87
C THR A 186 4.66 -4.94 -15.45
N ASN A 187 5.03 -3.90 -14.70
CA ASN A 187 5.33 -3.99 -13.27
C ASN A 187 4.09 -4.38 -12.46
N LEU A 188 2.90 -3.90 -12.86
CA LEU A 188 1.62 -4.28 -12.27
C LEU A 188 1.21 -5.72 -12.65
N LEU A 189 1.44 -6.13 -13.90
CA LEU A 189 1.13 -7.48 -14.42
C LEU A 189 2.11 -8.54 -13.92
N ALA A 190 3.39 -8.21 -13.77
CA ALA A 190 4.40 -9.12 -13.24
C ALA A 190 4.23 -9.37 -11.73
N ALA A 191 3.43 -8.55 -11.05
CA ALA A 191 3.07 -8.72 -9.64
C ALA A 191 1.78 -9.56 -9.42
N ILE A 192 1.10 -9.98 -10.49
CA ILE A 192 -0.08 -10.87 -10.48
C ILE A 192 0.36 -12.30 -10.78
#